data_AF-A0A835LN37-F1
#
_entry.id   AF-A0A835LN37-F1
#
_cell.length_a   1.000
_cell.length_b   1.000
_cell.length_c   1.000
_cell.angle_alpha   90.00
_cell.angle_beta   90.00
_cell.angle_gamma   90.00
#
_symmetry.space_group_name_H-M   'P 1'
#
loop_
_entity.id
_entity.type
_entity.pdbx_description
1 polymer ?
#
loop_
_entity_poly.entity_id
_entity_poly.type
_entity_poly.pdbx_seq_one_letter_code
_entity_poly.pdbx_strand_id
1 'polypeptide(L)'
;MNPPIAHKKLHSSTIYLVEDYAAKISYFGFWNEATMAKMRSAGIDDTPSTDPENNVYNFGVILLEMITGRLSNSLDDGPLVDWALNFLRRKRPFKDMVDPTLKSFQEDDIEKLCQVITSCIHSDPNQRPKNE
;
A
#
# COMPACT_ATOMS: atom_id res chain seq x y z
N MET A 1 17.63 -7.73 -19.84
CA MET A 1 16.96 -6.89 -18.82
C MET A 1 16.32 -7.84 -17.83
N ASN A 2 16.54 -7.66 -16.53
CA ASN A 2 15.88 -8.48 -15.51
C ASN A 2 14.43 -7.98 -15.36
N PRO A 3 13.42 -8.87 -15.39
CA PRO A 3 12.04 -8.45 -15.20
C PRO A 3 11.84 -7.83 -13.81
N PRO A 4 10.96 -6.83 -13.66
CA PRO A 4 10.66 -6.24 -12.36
C PRO A 4 10.11 -7.31 -11.41
N ILE A 5 10.68 -7.40 -10.22
CA ILE A 5 10.30 -8.39 -9.20
C ILE A 5 9.21 -7.77 -8.35
N ALA A 6 7.98 -8.28 -8.43
CA ALA A 6 6.90 -7.84 -7.55
C ALA A 6 7.10 -8.40 -6.14
N HIS A 7 6.73 -7.60 -5.15
CA HIS A 7 6.80 -7.96 -3.75
C HIS A 7 5.59 -8.85 -3.41
N LYS A 8 5.83 -10.00 -2.79
CA LYS A 8 4.77 -10.99 -2.57
C LYS A 8 3.69 -10.52 -1.59
N LYS A 9 4.07 -9.66 -0.65
CA LYS A 9 3.17 -9.15 0.40
C LYS A 9 3.59 -7.74 0.80
N LEU A 10 3.18 -6.74 0.02
CA LEU A 10 3.39 -5.34 0.39
C LEU A 10 2.27 -4.89 1.33
N HIS A 11 2.61 -4.59 2.58
CA HIS A 11 1.70 -4.07 3.60
C HIS A 11 2.50 -3.20 4.59
N SER A 12 1.85 -2.27 5.30
CA SER A 12 2.53 -1.41 6.27
C SER A 12 3.28 -2.21 7.35
N SER A 13 2.74 -3.35 7.78
CA SER A 13 3.42 -4.26 8.74
C SER A 13 4.69 -4.94 8.21
N THR A 14 5.00 -4.81 6.91
CA THR A 14 6.24 -5.33 6.28
C THR A 14 7.27 -4.23 6.03
N ILE A 15 6.94 -2.98 6.36
CA ILE A 15 7.80 -1.81 6.22
C ILE A 15 8.29 -1.42 7.61
N TYR A 16 9.60 -1.43 7.78
CA TYR A 16 10.27 -1.12 9.04
C TYR A 16 10.94 0.23 8.92
N LEU A 17 10.90 1.00 10.00
CA LEU A 17 11.68 2.22 10.12
C LEU A 17 12.97 1.88 10.87
N VAL A 18 14.10 2.33 10.34
CA VAL A 18 15.38 2.32 11.06
C VAL A 18 15.56 3.61 11.86
N GLU A 19 16.67 3.74 12.59
CA GLU A 19 16.91 4.83 13.55
C GLU A 19 16.82 6.24 12.93
N ASP A 20 17.15 6.38 11.65
CA ASP A 20 17.05 7.63 10.88
C ASP A 20 15.68 7.82 10.21
N TYR A 21 14.69 7.00 10.57
CA TYR A 21 13.36 6.94 9.96
C TYR A 21 13.35 6.52 8.48
N ALA A 22 14.44 6.00 7.94
CA ALA A 22 14.42 5.43 6.60
C ALA A 22 13.53 4.17 6.58
N ALA A 23 12.62 4.11 5.60
CA ALA A 23 11.76 2.96 5.39
C ALA A 23 12.52 1.82 4.70
N LYS A 24 12.45 0.62 5.28
CA LYS A 24 13.00 -0.61 4.74
C LYS A 24 11.91 -1.66 4.60
N ILE A 25 11.73 -2.16 3.39
CA ILE A 25 10.79 -3.25 3.12
C ILE A 25 11.48 -4.56 3.50
N SER A 26 10.86 -5.33 4.39
CA SER A 26 11.35 -6.67 4.75
C SER A 26 10.37 -7.72 4.25
N TYR A 27 10.69 -8.36 3.12
CA TYR A 27 10.22 -9.70 2.76
C TYR A 27 10.90 -10.16 1.47
N PHE A 28 12.20 -10.48 1.54
CA PHE A 28 12.84 -11.27 0.49
C PHE A 28 12.65 -12.74 0.83
N GLY A 29 11.56 -13.34 0.36
CA GLY A 29 11.33 -14.78 0.49
C GLY A 29 12.36 -15.56 -0.33
N PHE A 30 13.57 -15.74 0.18
CA PHE A 30 14.53 -16.70 -0.37
C PHE A 30 14.27 -18.05 0.29
N TRP A 31 13.31 -18.79 -0.25
CA TRP A 31 12.98 -20.12 0.23
C TRP A 31 13.69 -21.15 -0.63
N ASN A 32 14.45 -22.03 0.01
CA ASN A 32 15.03 -23.18 -0.67
C ASN A 32 13.93 -24.16 -1.13
N GLU A 33 14.26 -25.05 -2.05
CA GLU A 33 13.33 -25.98 -2.69
C GLU A 33 12.54 -26.83 -1.67
N ALA A 34 13.19 -27.23 -0.57
CA ALA A 34 12.56 -27.96 0.53
C ALA A 34 11.50 -27.12 1.27
N THR A 35 11.74 -25.82 1.46
CA THR A 35 10.79 -24.92 2.12
C THR A 35 9.62 -24.61 1.21
N MET A 36 9.87 -24.38 -0.09
CA MET A 36 8.80 -24.21 -1.08
C MET A 36 7.90 -25.46 -1.18
N ALA A 37 8.48 -26.66 -1.16
CA ALA A 37 7.71 -27.92 -1.17
C ALA A 37 6.83 -28.07 0.09
N LYS A 38 7.36 -27.71 1.26
CA LYS A 38 6.63 -27.76 2.53
C LYS A 38 5.53 -26.71 2.59
N MET A 39 5.78 -25.50 2.07
CA MET A 39 4.78 -24.44 1.93
C MET A 39 3.65 -24.85 0.98
N ARG A 40 3.96 -25.41 -0.19
CA ARG A 40 2.95 -25.96 -1.11
C ARG A 40 2.09 -27.05 -0.46
N SER A 41 2.70 -27.94 0.32
CA SER A 41 1.96 -28.98 1.06
C SER A 41 1.06 -28.41 2.17
N ALA A 42 1.38 -27.23 2.69
CA ALA A 42 0.59 -26.49 3.67
C ALA A 42 -0.40 -25.49 3.03
N GLY A 43 -0.53 -25.49 1.69
CA GLY A 43 -1.39 -24.55 0.95
C GLY A 43 -0.87 -23.12 0.86
N ILE A 44 0.40 -22.88 1.22
CA ILE A 44 1.07 -21.60 1.09
C ILE A 44 1.74 -21.54 -0.28
N ASP A 45 1.15 -20.83 -1.23
CA ASP A 45 1.77 -20.60 -2.55
C ASP A 45 2.86 -19.53 -2.43
N ASP A 46 4.04 -19.87 -2.94
CA ASP A 46 5.28 -19.08 -2.85
C ASP A 46 5.95 -18.87 -4.20
N THR A 47 5.16 -18.99 -5.26
CA THR A 47 5.49 -18.42 -6.57
C THR A 47 5.76 -16.92 -6.45
N PRO A 48 6.71 -16.37 -7.25
CA PRO A 48 6.87 -14.92 -7.39
C PRO A 48 5.49 -14.30 -7.65
N SER A 49 5.11 -13.27 -6.89
CA SER A 49 3.89 -12.52 -7.20
C SER A 49 4.02 -12.02 -8.64
N THR A 50 3.08 -12.41 -9.49
CA THR A 50 3.04 -11.97 -10.89
C THR A 50 2.21 -10.69 -11.06
N ASP A 51 1.88 -10.00 -9.98
CA ASP A 51 0.95 -8.88 -9.98
C ASP A 51 1.61 -7.57 -9.48
N PRO A 52 2.47 -6.95 -10.31
CA PRO A 52 2.96 -5.59 -10.08
C PRO A 52 1.85 -4.59 -9.79
N GLU A 53 0.67 -4.76 -10.38
CA GLU A 53 -0.49 -3.89 -10.24
C GLU A 53 -1.10 -3.99 -8.82
N ASN A 54 -1.06 -5.15 -8.19
CA ASN A 54 -1.42 -5.33 -6.78
C ASN A 54 -0.39 -4.66 -5.85
N ASN A 55 0.89 -4.67 -6.22
CA ASN A 55 1.91 -3.90 -5.50
C ASN A 55 1.59 -2.39 -5.53
N VAL A 56 1.20 -1.87 -6.69
CA VAL A 56 0.77 -0.47 -6.84
C VAL A 56 -0.47 -0.17 -5.98
N TYR A 57 -1.45 -1.08 -5.97
CA TYR A 57 -2.63 -0.94 -5.11
C TYR A 57 -2.25 -0.86 -3.63
N ASN A 58 -1.44 -1.80 -3.14
CA ASN A 58 -1.03 -1.84 -1.74
C ASN A 58 -0.18 -0.63 -1.35
N PHE A 59 0.64 -0.11 -2.28
CA PHE A 59 1.34 1.15 -2.08
C PHE A 59 0.35 2.31 -1.87
N GLY A 60 -0.70 2.39 -2.69
CA GLY A 60 -1.78 3.38 -2.50
C GLY A 60 -2.48 3.26 -1.16
N VAL A 61 -2.72 2.03 -0.67
CA VAL A 61 -3.27 1.79 0.67
C VAL A 61 -2.32 2.29 1.75
N ILE A 62 -1.02 1.99 1.67
CA ILE A 62 -0.02 2.45 2.65
C ILE A 62 0.06 3.99 2.68
N LEU A 63 0.03 4.65 1.52
CA LEU A 63 -0.05 6.11 1.45
C LEU A 63 -1.30 6.64 2.15
N LEU A 64 -2.44 5.97 1.96
CA LEU A 64 -3.70 6.33 2.62
C LEU A 64 -3.62 6.17 4.15
N GLU A 65 -3.01 5.09 4.64
CA GLU A 65 -2.76 4.89 6.07
C GLU A 65 -1.89 6.02 6.65
N MET A 66 -0.83 6.41 5.94
CA MET A 66 0.07 7.49 6.37
C MET A 66 -0.61 8.85 6.45
N ILE A 67 -1.44 9.22 5.46
CA ILE A 67 -2.09 10.54 5.49
C ILE A 67 -3.23 10.60 6.51
N THR A 68 -3.92 9.49 6.74
CA THR A 68 -5.10 9.45 7.62
C THR A 68 -4.78 9.11 9.07
N GLY A 69 -3.62 8.48 9.33
CA GLY A 69 -3.29 7.91 10.63
C GLY A 69 -4.15 6.67 10.98
N ARG A 70 -4.86 6.10 10.00
CA ARG A 70 -5.78 4.97 10.19
C ARG A 70 -5.20 3.71 9.58
N LEU A 71 -5.37 2.57 10.24
CA LEU A 71 -4.99 1.27 9.69
C LEU A 71 -6.09 0.73 8.78
N SER A 72 -5.71 0.03 7.70
CA SER A 72 -6.66 -0.50 6.71
C SER A 72 -7.72 -1.44 7.30
N ASN A 73 -7.42 -2.07 8.44
CA ASN A 73 -8.22 -3.09 9.11
C ASN A 73 -8.86 -2.59 10.42
N SER A 74 -8.99 -1.28 10.64
CA SER A 74 -9.63 -0.76 11.85
C SER A 74 -11.11 -1.18 11.91
N LEU A 75 -11.50 -1.85 13.00
CA LEU A 75 -12.85 -2.41 13.20
C LEU A 75 -13.97 -1.35 13.22
N ASP A 76 -13.64 -0.08 13.44
CA ASP A 76 -14.62 0.98 13.70
C ASP A 76 -15.20 1.66 12.44
N ASP A 77 -14.56 1.58 11.27
CA ASP A 77 -14.93 2.41 10.09
C ASP A 77 -15.10 1.62 8.76
N GLY A 78 -15.03 0.28 8.79
CA GLY A 78 -15.06 -0.54 7.57
C GLY A 78 -13.77 -0.45 6.74
N PRO A 79 -13.74 -0.94 5.48
CA PRO A 79 -12.54 -0.90 4.66
C PRO A 79 -12.11 0.55 4.40
N LEU A 80 -10.91 0.92 4.88
CA LEU A 80 -10.36 2.28 4.77
C LEU A 80 -10.44 2.86 3.33
N VAL A 81 -10.24 2.00 2.34
CA VAL A 81 -10.31 2.33 0.91
C VAL A 81 -11.72 2.79 0.51
N ASP A 82 -12.77 2.10 0.95
CA ASP A 82 -14.15 2.46 0.61
C ASP A 82 -14.55 3.80 1.22
N TRP A 83 -14.12 4.05 2.46
CA TRP A 83 -14.28 5.34 3.11
C TRP A 83 -13.58 6.45 2.32
N ALA A 84 -12.32 6.24 1.94
CA ALA A 84 -11.53 7.22 1.21
C ALA A 84 -12.10 7.52 -0.18
N LEU A 85 -12.49 6.49 -0.95
CA LEU A 85 -13.13 6.67 -2.24
C LEU A 85 -14.44 7.49 -2.13
N ASN A 86 -15.23 7.25 -1.09
CA ASN A 86 -16.42 8.04 -0.81
C ASN A 86 -16.10 9.48 -0.40
N PHE A 87 -15.03 9.71 0.37
CA PHE A 87 -14.55 11.04 0.73
C PHE A 87 -14.10 11.82 -0.51
N LEU A 88 -13.24 11.21 -1.33
CA LEU A 88 -12.68 11.79 -2.56
C LEU A 88 -13.79 12.14 -3.56
N ARG A 89 -14.83 11.31 -3.69
CA ARG A 89 -15.99 11.60 -4.56
C ARG A 89 -16.81 12.80 -4.10
N ARG A 90 -16.86 13.08 -2.80
CA ARG A 90 -17.65 14.19 -2.22
C ARG A 90 -16.98 15.57 -2.37
N LYS A 91 -15.79 15.64 -2.97
CA LYS A 91 -15.02 16.88 -3.19
C LYS A 91 -14.88 17.73 -1.91
N ARG A 92 -14.70 17.06 -0.77
CA ARG A 92 -14.39 17.73 0.50
C ARG A 92 -12.93 18.22 0.47
N PRO A 93 -12.58 19.26 1.24
CA PRO A 93 -11.20 19.68 1.40
C PRO A 93 -10.32 18.50 1.83
N PHE A 94 -9.21 18.24 1.14
CA PHE A 94 -8.34 17.10 1.45
C PHE A 94 -7.78 17.14 2.86
N LYS A 95 -7.61 18.33 3.44
CA LYS A 95 -7.20 18.51 4.83
C LYS A 95 -8.11 17.82 5.85
N ASP A 96 -9.40 17.61 5.54
CA ASP A 96 -10.33 16.95 6.47
C ASP A 96 -10.11 15.42 6.54
N MET A 97 -9.28 14.86 5.64
CA MET A 97 -8.87 13.46 5.66
C MET A 97 -7.55 13.25 6.43
N VAL A 98 -6.82 14.33 6.72
CA VAL A 98 -5.48 14.27 7.30
C VAL A 98 -5.54 13.91 8.78
N ASP A 99 -4.57 13.10 9.22
CA ASP A 99 -4.40 12.71 10.62
C ASP A 99 -4.39 13.95 11.54
N PRO A 100 -5.34 14.08 12.48
CA PRO A 100 -5.44 15.23 13.37
C PRO A 100 -4.27 15.34 14.36
N THR A 101 -3.44 14.32 14.50
CA THR A 101 -2.24 14.34 15.35
C THR A 101 -1.04 15.04 14.69
N LEU A 102 -1.11 15.31 13.37
CA LEU A 102 -0.08 16.04 12.66
C LEU A 102 -0.07 17.52 13.07
N LYS A 103 1.09 17.99 13.54
CA LYS A 103 1.28 19.39 13.97
C LYS A 103 1.23 20.39 12.81
N SER A 104 1.63 19.97 11.62
CA SER A 104 1.70 20.80 10.42
C SER A 104 1.83 19.92 9.17
N PHE A 105 1.22 20.35 8.07
CA PHE A 105 1.37 19.76 6.74
C PHE A 105 1.17 20.84 5.68
N GLN A 106 1.61 20.57 4.45
CA GLN A 106 1.33 21.44 3.29
C GLN A 106 0.11 20.89 2.55
N GLU A 107 -0.93 21.71 2.36
CA GLU A 107 -2.15 21.28 1.68
C GLU A 107 -1.87 20.82 0.25
N ASP A 108 -0.96 21.50 -0.47
CA ASP A 108 -0.54 21.14 -1.83
C ASP A 108 0.10 19.74 -1.90
N ASP A 109 0.84 19.33 -0.87
CA ASP A 109 1.46 18.00 -0.84
C ASP A 109 0.43 16.91 -0.54
N ILE A 110 -0.54 17.21 0.32
CA ILE A 110 -1.69 16.31 0.57
C ILE A 110 -2.51 16.15 -0.71
N GLU A 111 -2.76 17.21 -1.46
CA GLU A 111 -3.49 17.14 -2.73
C GLU A 111 -2.77 16.25 -3.76
N LYS A 112 -1.45 16.43 -3.92
CA LYS A 112 -0.63 15.56 -4.80
C LYS A 112 -0.66 14.11 -4.35
N LEU A 113 -0.52 13.86 -3.04
CA LEU A 113 -0.61 12.50 -2.49
C LEU A 113 -1.99 11.89 -2.75
N CYS A 114 -3.08 12.65 -2.60
CA CYS A 114 -4.43 12.18 -2.90
C CYS A 114 -4.60 11.78 -4.37
N GLN A 115 -4.00 12.52 -5.30
CA GLN A 115 -4.00 12.18 -6.71
C GLN A 115 -3.28 10.84 -6.96
N VAL A 116 -2.08 10.67 -6.39
CA VAL A 116 -1.32 9.41 -6.47
C VAL A 116 -2.12 8.26 -5.87
N ILE A 117 -2.67 8.42 -4.67
CA ILE A 117 -3.49 7.42 -4.00
C ILE A 117 -4.66 7.00 -4.89
N THR A 118 -5.39 7.96 -5.44
CA THR A 118 -6.56 7.71 -6.32
C THR A 118 -6.17 6.87 -7.54
N SER A 119 -5.05 7.18 -8.18
CA SER A 119 -4.54 6.41 -9.30
C SER A 119 -4.09 5.01 -8.89
N CYS A 120 -3.40 4.87 -7.75
CA CYS A 120 -2.90 3.58 -7.25
C CYS A 120 -4.02 2.61 -6.87
N ILE A 121 -5.07 3.08 -6.20
CA ILE A 121 -6.18 2.25 -5.70
C ILE A 121 -7.29 2.02 -6.74
N HIS A 122 -7.04 2.35 -8.00
CA HIS A 122 -8.01 2.19 -9.07
C HIS A 122 -8.52 0.74 -9.16
N SER A 123 -9.83 0.57 -9.36
CA SER A 123 -10.48 -0.75 -9.36
C SER A 123 -10.04 -1.62 -10.53
N ASP A 124 -9.84 -1.02 -11.72
CA ASP A 124 -9.21 -1.65 -12.87
C ASP A 124 -7.67 -1.63 -12.72
N PRO A 125 -7.00 -2.79 -12.59
CA PRO A 125 -5.54 -2.88 -12.47
C PRO A 125 -4.79 -2.26 -13.65
N ASN A 126 -5.36 -2.29 -14.85
CA ASN A 126 -4.70 -1.75 -16.06
C ASN A 126 -4.66 -0.22 -16.09
N GLN A 127 -5.47 0.45 -15.26
CA GLN A 127 -5.50 1.90 -15.13
C GLN A 127 -4.62 2.40 -13.98
N ARG A 128 -4.00 1.49 -13.22
CA ARG A 128 -3.03 1.85 -12.19
C ARG A 128 -1.72 2.31 -12.85
N PRO A 129 -0.95 3.20 -12.21
CA PRO A 129 0.37 3.59 -12.69
C PRO A 129 1.29 2.38 -12.88
N LYS A 130 2.20 2.46 -13.86
CA LYS A 130 3.25 1.46 -14.04
C LYS A 130 4.47 1.87 -13.20
N ASN A 131 5.06 0.91 -12.49
CA ASN A 131 6.35 1.11 -11.84
C ASN A 131 7.42 1.19 -12.94
N GLU A 132 8.14 2.31 -13.04
CA GLU A 132 9.29 2.47 -13.94
C GLU A 132 10.58 1.86 -13.35
#